data_AF-X0Q662-F1
#
_entry.id   AF-X0Q662-F1
#
_cell.length_a   1.000
_cell.length_b   1.000
_cell.length_c   1.000
_cell.angle_alpha   90.00
_cell.angle_beta   90.00
_cell.angle_gamma   90.00
#
_symmetry.space_group_name_H-M   'P 1'
#
loop_
_entity.id
_entity.type
_entity.pdbx_description
1 polymer ?
#
loop_
_entity_poly.entity_id
_entity_poly.type
_entity_poly.pdbx_seq_one_letter_code
_entity_poly.pdbx_strand_id
1 'polypeptide(L)'
;MAIFVANQPIKLRKSPLLVMTVVPSGFDKADDYIVEQIQTGDLAITSDIPLANDILDKGGMVLTTRGVVYDKNNIKQKLNMRDFMDTMRGTGVLELQEMSGQKPYGDRDKKSLCRRS
;
A
#
# COMPACT_ATOMS: atom_id res chain seq x y z
N MET A 1 7.00 3.14 -21.84
CA MET A 1 7.83 3.98 -20.95
C MET A 1 7.35 3.73 -19.53
N ALA A 2 8.24 3.65 -18.54
CA ALA A 2 7.85 3.46 -17.15
C ALA A 2 8.36 4.64 -16.30
N ILE A 3 7.46 5.21 -15.51
CA ILE A 3 7.75 6.35 -14.64
C ILE A 3 7.79 5.86 -13.20
N PHE A 4 8.88 6.12 -12.50
CA PHE A 4 9.06 5.83 -11.09
C PHE A 4 8.94 7.13 -10.33
N VAL A 5 7.97 7.19 -9.42
CA VAL A 5 7.70 8.35 -8.59
C VAL A 5 8.12 8.01 -7.16
N ALA A 6 8.98 8.83 -6.56
CA ALA A 6 9.42 8.64 -5.18
C ALA A 6 9.74 9.97 -4.50
N ASN A 7 9.63 9.99 -3.17
CA ASN A 7 10.01 11.13 -2.31
C ASN A 7 11.53 11.27 -2.12
N GLN A 8 12.31 10.29 -2.59
CA GLN A 8 13.76 10.29 -2.54
C GLN A 8 14.34 9.74 -3.85
N PRO A 9 15.52 10.20 -4.27
CA PRO A 9 16.18 9.68 -5.46
C PRO A 9 16.61 8.23 -5.27
N ILE A 10 16.19 7.36 -6.20
CA ILE A 10 16.51 5.95 -6.27
C ILE A 10 17.44 5.76 -7.45
N LYS A 11 18.51 4.99 -7.25
CA LYS A 11 19.45 4.71 -8.32
C LYS A 11 18.85 3.71 -9.32
N LEU A 12 18.21 4.22 -10.36
CA LEU A 12 17.74 3.40 -11.47
C LEU A 12 18.89 3.04 -12.42
N ARG A 13 18.79 1.86 -13.03
CA ARG A 13 19.69 1.47 -14.12
C ARG A 13 19.43 2.39 -15.32
N LYS A 14 20.49 2.89 -15.96
CA LYS A 14 20.36 3.76 -17.14
C LYS A 14 19.67 3.00 -18.27
N SER A 15 18.45 3.39 -18.58
CA SER A 15 17.67 2.89 -19.71
C SER A 15 16.79 4.02 -20.23
N PRO A 16 16.66 4.22 -21.56
CA PRO A 16 15.81 5.26 -22.13
C PRO A 16 14.31 5.04 -21.85
N LEU A 17 13.92 3.83 -21.39
CA LEU A 17 12.54 3.49 -21.08
C LEU A 17 12.15 3.79 -19.63
N LEU A 18 13.11 4.16 -18.77
CA LEU A 18 12.92 4.40 -17.35
C LEU A 18 13.10 5.88 -17.05
N VAL A 19 12.05 6.51 -16.52
CA VAL A 19 12.08 7.90 -16.06
C VAL A 19 11.89 7.90 -14.56
N MET A 20 12.74 8.63 -13.84
CA MET A 20 12.54 8.86 -12.41
C MET A 20 12.05 10.29 -12.18
N THR A 21 10.89 10.42 -11.55
CA THR A 21 10.36 11.68 -11.04
C THR A 21 10.53 11.69 -9.53
N VAL A 22 11.32 12.64 -9.03
CA VAL A 22 11.46 12.87 -7.58
C VAL A 22 10.45 13.95 -7.19
N VAL A 23 9.54 13.62 -6.26
CA VAL A 23 8.58 14.57 -5.72
C VAL A 23 9.09 15.19 -4.41
N PRO A 24 8.61 16.39 -4.03
CA PRO A 24 8.94 16.99 -2.74
C PRO A 24 8.63 16.05 -1.57
N SER A 25 9.40 16.16 -0.49
CA SER A 25 9.14 15.43 0.74
C SER A 25 7.80 15.85 1.36
N GLY A 26 6.86 14.92 1.42
CA GLY A 26 5.56 15.09 2.06
C GLY A 26 4.80 13.76 2.10
N PHE A 27 3.86 13.65 3.03
CA PHE A 27 2.91 12.52 3.04
C PHE A 27 2.04 12.63 1.78
N ASP A 28 1.75 11.49 1.14
CA ASP A 28 0.88 11.34 -0.04
C ASP A 28 1.27 12.14 -1.31
N LYS A 29 2.42 12.83 -1.33
CA LYS A 29 2.86 13.62 -2.51
C LYS A 29 3.18 12.79 -3.74
N ALA A 30 3.64 11.56 -3.55
CA ALA A 30 3.88 10.64 -4.66
C ALA A 30 2.54 10.17 -5.25
N ASP A 31 1.57 9.89 -4.39
CA ASP A 31 0.24 9.40 -4.75
C ASP A 31 -0.52 10.47 -5.55
N ASP A 32 -0.55 11.70 -5.03
CA ASP A 32 -1.11 12.88 -5.72
C ASP A 32 -0.52 13.02 -7.14
N TYR A 33 0.80 12.95 -7.26
CA TYR A 33 1.48 13.11 -8.54
C TYR A 33 1.14 11.97 -9.52
N ILE A 34 1.08 10.72 -9.04
CA ILE A 34 0.69 9.58 -9.87
C ILE A 34 -0.73 9.77 -10.38
N VAL A 35 -1.66 10.14 -9.50
CA VAL A 35 -3.05 10.39 -9.87
C VAL A 35 -3.13 11.54 -10.87
N GLU A 36 -2.40 12.64 -10.68
CA GLU A 36 -2.40 13.77 -11.62
C GLU A 36 -1.88 13.41 -13.02
N GLN A 37 -0.84 12.58 -13.11
CA GLN A 37 -0.21 12.23 -14.39
C GLN A 37 -0.90 11.09 -15.13
N ILE A 38 -1.72 10.28 -14.45
CA ILE A 38 -2.33 9.10 -15.08
C ILE A 38 -3.35 9.50 -16.14
N GLN A 39 -3.28 8.83 -17.29
CA GLN A 39 -4.25 8.99 -18.38
C GLN A 39 -5.03 7.69 -18.62
N THR A 40 -6.14 7.81 -19.33
CA THR A 40 -6.94 6.66 -19.73
C THR A 40 -6.10 5.67 -20.55
N GLY A 41 -6.01 4.41 -20.08
CA GLY A 41 -5.23 3.35 -20.72
C GLY A 41 -3.82 3.16 -20.17
N ASP A 42 -3.36 4.00 -19.24
CA ASP A 42 -2.12 3.78 -18.51
C ASP A 42 -2.27 2.69 -17.44
N LEU A 43 -1.17 2.00 -17.11
CA LEU A 43 -1.12 0.97 -16.08
C LEU A 43 -0.27 1.43 -14.89
N ALA A 44 -0.91 1.55 -13.73
CA ALA A 44 -0.24 1.77 -12.47
C ALA A 44 -0.03 0.46 -11.70
N ILE A 45 1.12 0.34 -11.03
CA ILE A 45 1.40 -0.78 -10.15
C ILE A 45 1.37 -0.28 -8.71
N THR A 46 0.33 -0.63 -7.97
CA THR A 46 0.21 -0.28 -6.55
C THR A 46 -0.56 -1.36 -5.78
N SER A 47 -0.25 -1.47 -4.49
CA SER A 47 -0.98 -2.33 -3.55
C SER A 47 -1.95 -1.54 -2.66
N ASP A 48 -1.88 -0.22 -2.71
CA ASP A 48 -2.70 0.68 -1.90
C ASP A 48 -4.07 0.87 -2.54
N ILE A 49 -5.11 0.51 -1.78
CA ILE A 49 -6.50 0.51 -2.25
C ILE A 49 -7.01 1.94 -2.52
N PRO A 50 -6.74 2.95 -1.68
CA PRO A 50 -7.20 4.32 -1.94
C PRO A 50 -6.62 4.88 -3.25
N LEU A 51 -5.29 4.80 -3.41
CA LEU A 51 -4.61 5.22 -4.64
C LEU A 51 -5.12 4.47 -5.88
N ALA A 52 -5.32 3.15 -5.74
CA ALA A 52 -5.87 2.35 -6.83
C ALA A 52 -7.28 2.78 -7.25
N ASN A 53 -8.11 3.25 -6.30
CA ASN A 53 -9.45 3.75 -6.60
C ASN A 53 -9.37 5.03 -7.44
N ASP A 54 -8.53 5.98 -7.03
CA ASP A 54 -8.39 7.27 -7.72
C ASP A 54 -7.88 7.09 -9.15
N ILE A 55 -6.98 6.14 -9.37
CA ILE A 55 -6.46 5.80 -10.70
C ILE A 55 -7.55 5.17 -11.58
N LEU A 56 -8.33 4.23 -11.04
CA LEU A 56 -9.46 3.62 -11.76
C LEU A 56 -10.54 4.64 -12.09
N ASP A 57 -10.79 5.61 -11.21
CA ASP A 57 -11.75 6.68 -11.46
C ASP A 57 -11.34 7.56 -12.63
N LYS A 58 -10.04 7.80 -12.83
CA LYS A 58 -9.48 8.45 -14.02
C LYS A 58 -9.44 7.59 -15.28
N GLY A 59 -9.83 6.31 -15.19
CA GLY A 59 -9.81 5.38 -16.33
C GLY A 59 -8.46 4.72 -16.60
N GLY A 60 -7.52 4.81 -15.64
CA GLY A 60 -6.30 4.02 -15.65
C GLY A 60 -6.56 2.58 -15.22
N MET A 61 -5.62 1.69 -15.50
CA MET A 61 -5.61 0.31 -15.02
C MET A 61 -4.69 0.19 -13.80
N VAL A 62 -5.04 -0.68 -12.86
CA VAL A 62 -4.21 -0.92 -11.69
C VAL A 62 -3.88 -2.39 -11.52
N LEU A 63 -2.62 -2.69 -11.28
CA LEU A 63 -2.10 -4.03 -11.03
C LEU A 63 -1.35 -4.05 -9.69
N THR A 64 -1.61 -5.09 -8.90
CA THR A 64 -0.82 -5.33 -7.68
C THR A 64 0.51 -5.99 -8.02
N THR A 65 1.49 -5.88 -7.12
CA THR A 65 2.77 -6.59 -7.23
C THR A 65 2.63 -8.12 -7.29
N ARG A 66 1.45 -8.65 -6.93
CA ARG A 66 1.11 -10.08 -6.99
C ARG A 66 0.41 -10.49 -8.29
N GLY A 67 0.24 -9.58 -9.24
CA GLY A 67 -0.44 -9.85 -10.51
C GLY A 67 -1.96 -9.81 -10.46
N VAL A 68 -2.57 -9.35 -9.36
CA VAL A 68 -4.01 -9.11 -9.28
C VAL A 68 -4.34 -7.76 -9.91
N VAL A 69 -5.22 -7.75 -10.91
CA VAL A 69 -5.75 -6.53 -11.53
C VAL A 69 -6.92 -6.01 -10.70
N TYR A 70 -6.93 -4.71 -10.41
CA TYR A 70 -8.10 -4.04 -9.85
C TYR A 70 -9.00 -3.50 -10.94
N ASP A 71 -10.29 -3.58 -10.67
CA ASP A 71 -11.37 -3.06 -11.51
C ASP A 71 -12.37 -2.36 -10.56
N LYS A 72 -13.19 -1.44 -11.08
CA LYS A 72 -14.17 -0.65 -10.33
C LYS A 72 -15.13 -1.52 -9.51
N ASN A 73 -15.40 -2.73 -9.98
CA ASN A 73 -16.25 -3.70 -9.29
C ASN A 73 -15.55 -4.36 -8.09
N ASN A 74 -14.28 -4.72 -8.24
CA ASN A 74 -13.51 -5.43 -7.21
C ASN A 74 -12.96 -4.48 -6.14
N ILE A 75 -12.61 -3.25 -6.54
CA ILE A 75 -11.95 -2.32 -5.63
C ILE A 75 -12.89 -1.83 -4.53
N LYS A 76 -14.16 -1.55 -4.85
CA LYS A 76 -15.16 -1.11 -3.86
C LYS A 76 -15.42 -2.18 -2.80
N GLN A 77 -15.49 -3.45 -3.20
CA GLN A 77 -15.66 -4.56 -2.25
C GLN A 77 -14.45 -4.69 -1.32
N LYS A 78 -13.23 -4.57 -1.86
CA LYS A 78 -12.00 -4.61 -1.05
C LYS A 78 -11.83 -3.39 -0.15
N LEU A 79 -12.20 -2.21 -0.62
CA LEU A 79 -12.19 -0.98 0.17
C LEU A 79 -13.16 -1.08 1.33
N ASN A 80 -14.42 -1.47 1.07
CA ASN A 80 -15.42 -1.69 2.11
C ASN A 80 -14.97 -2.74 3.14
N MET A 81 -14.33 -3.84 2.71
CA MET A 81 -13.77 -4.81 3.65
C MET A 81 -12.61 -4.25 4.48
N ARG A 82 -11.74 -3.41 3.89
CA ARG A 82 -10.64 -2.76 4.63
C ARG A 82 -11.18 -1.75 5.63
N ASP A 83 -12.12 -0.91 5.22
CA ASP A 83 -12.77 0.08 6.10
C ASP A 83 -13.56 -0.62 7.22
N PHE A 84 -14.21 -1.74 6.91
CA PHE A 84 -14.91 -2.55 7.91
C PHE A 84 -13.95 -3.21 8.90
N MET A 85 -12.82 -3.76 8.43
CA MET A 85 -11.79 -4.35 9.29
C MET A 85 -11.06 -3.30 10.14
N ASP A 86 -10.77 -2.12 9.58
CA ASP A 86 -10.17 -1.00 10.32
C ASP A 86 -11.16 -0.42 11.35
N THR A 87 -12.45 -0.34 11.02
CA THR A 87 -13.52 0.06 11.98
C THR A 87 -13.68 -0.98 13.10
N MET A 88 -13.62 -2.28 12.77
CA MET A 88 -13.67 -3.38 13.75
C MET A 88 -12.45 -3.39 14.68
N ARG A 89 -11.27 -3.01 14.18
CA ARG A 89 -10.06 -2.79 15.01
C ARG A 89 -10.21 -1.56 15.91
N GLY A 90 -10.81 -0.49 15.41
CA GLY A 90 -11.06 0.74 16.17
C GLY A 90 -12.16 0.64 17.24
N THR A 91 -13.08 -0.32 17.11
CA THR A 91 -14.21 -0.52 18.03
C THR A 91 -13.96 -1.57 19.12
N GLY A 92 -12.76 -2.19 19.17
CA GLY A 92 -12.39 -3.17 20.20
C GLY A 92 -13.09 -4.53 20.10
N VAL A 93 -13.91 -4.76 19.07
CA VAL A 93 -14.68 -6.02 18.92
C VAL A 93 -13.80 -7.16 18.41
N LEU A 94 -12.74 -6.88 17.66
CA LEU A 94 -11.78 -7.89 17.22
C LEU A 94 -10.78 -8.34 18.30
N GLU A 95 -10.68 -7.65 19.44
CA GLU A 95 -9.77 -8.06 20.51
C GLU A 95 -10.27 -9.31 21.28
N LEU A 96 -11.55 -9.67 21.17
CA LEU A 96 -12.14 -10.74 21.99
C LEU A 96 -12.49 -12.04 21.24
N GLN A 97 -12.31 -12.14 19.91
CA GLN A 97 -12.77 -13.35 19.19
C GLN A 97 -11.77 -14.02 18.23
N GLU A 98 -10.64 -13.40 17.90
CA GLU A 98 -9.56 -14.07 17.12
C GLU A 98 -8.39 -14.60 18.00
N MET A 99 -8.60 -14.72 19.32
CA MET A 99 -7.72 -15.51 20.21
C MET A 99 -8.09 -17.02 20.24
N SER A 100 -8.72 -17.55 19.20
CA SER A 100 -8.91 -19.01 19.01
C SER A 100 -8.00 -19.62 17.93
N GLY A 101 -6.84 -19.01 17.66
CA GLY A 101 -5.93 -19.53 16.64
C GLY A 101 -4.43 -19.34 16.83
N GLN A 102 -3.96 -18.41 17.67
CA GLN A 102 -2.52 -18.26 17.92
C GLN A 102 -2.25 -17.99 19.41
N LYS A 103 -1.42 -18.86 20.00
CA LYS A 103 -0.95 -18.81 21.40
C LYS A 103 -0.60 -17.37 21.80
N PRO A 104 -1.14 -16.84 22.92
CA PRO A 104 -0.63 -15.60 23.47
C PRO A 104 0.82 -15.81 23.90
N TYR A 105 1.72 -14.96 23.40
CA TYR A 105 3.05 -14.83 23.98
C TYR A 105 2.88 -14.48 25.45
N GLY A 106 3.25 -15.42 26.32
CA GLY A 106 3.21 -15.23 27.77
C GLY A 106 4.29 -14.26 28.22
N ASP A 107 4.03 -13.63 29.37
CA ASP A 107 4.84 -12.60 30.04
C ASP A 107 6.21 -13.09 30.59
N ARG A 108 6.87 -14.02 29.89
CA ARG A 108 8.19 -14.56 30.22
C ARG A 108 9.13 -14.43 29.04
N ASP A 109 9.58 -13.20 28.77
CA ASP A 109 10.99 -12.91 28.37
C ASP A 109 11.27 -11.38 28.33
N LYS A 110 10.85 -10.66 29.37
CA LYS A 110 11.34 -9.30 29.67
C LYS A 110 12.67 -9.28 30.46
N LYS A 111 13.45 -10.38 30.48
CA LYS A 111 14.72 -10.43 31.23
C LYS A 111 15.82 -11.20 30.49
N SER A 112 16.63 -10.48 29.71
CA SER A 112 18.08 -10.69 29.67
C SER A 112 18.80 -9.52 28.95
N LEU A 113 18.69 -8.31 29.50
CA LEU A 113 19.83 -7.40 29.49
C LEU A 113 20.72 -7.84 30.68
N CYS A 114 22.03 -7.97 30.44
CA CYS A 114 23.10 -8.39 31.36
C CYS A 114 23.44 -9.89 31.40
N ARG A 115 24.37 -10.34 30.55
CA ARG A 115 25.70 -10.86 30.94
C ARG A 115 26.51 -11.46 29.77
N ARG A 116 27.81 -11.11 29.75
CA ARG A 116 28.97 -11.65 29.00
C ARG A 116 29.09 -11.14 27.56
N SER A 117 30.19 -10.51 27.15
CA SER A 117 31.61 -10.77 27.51
C SER A 117 32.36 -9.49 27.81
#